data_AF-A0AB73KUF4-F1
#
_entry.id   AF-A0AB73KUF4-F1
#
_cell.length_a   1.000
_cell.length_b   1.000
_cell.length_c   1.000
_cell.angle_alpha   90.00
_cell.angle_beta   90.00
_cell.angle_gamma   90.00
#
_symmetry.space_group_name_H-M   'P 1'
#
loop_
_entity.id
_entity.type
_entity.pdbx_description
1 polymer ?
#
loop_
_entity_poly.entity_id
_entity_poly.type
_entity_poly.pdbx_seq_one_letter_code
_entity_poly.pdbx_strand_id
1 'polypeptide(L)' 'MTTTATDFKVADISQAAYGRKEITLAEHEMPGLMSIRAEYAEAQPLAGARVTG' A
#
# COMPACT_ATOMS: atom_id res chain seq x y z
N MET A 1 -6.30 26.49 4.57
CA MET A 1 -5.26 25.72 5.28
C MET A 1 -5.90 24.39 5.67
N THR A 2 -5.63 23.31 4.93
CA THR A 2 -6.24 22.01 5.19
C THR A 2 -5.34 21.25 6.17
N THR A 3 -5.82 21.08 7.39
CA THR A 3 -5.15 20.29 8.43
C THR A 3 -5.21 18.82 8.02
N THR A 4 -4.09 18.24 7.60
CA THR A 4 -3.98 16.79 7.37
C THR A 4 -4.08 16.09 8.73
N ALA A 5 -5.29 15.66 9.11
CA ALA A 5 -5.46 14.75 10.21
C ALA A 5 -4.75 13.43 9.85
N THR A 6 -3.77 13.01 10.66
CA THR A 6 -3.08 11.73 10.49
C THR A 6 -4.00 10.60 10.92
N ASP A 7 -4.68 9.97 9.96
CA ASP A 7 -5.63 8.86 10.20
C ASP A 7 -4.93 7.50 10.41
N PHE A 8 -3.88 7.50 11.25
CA PHE A 8 -3.17 6.29 11.63
C PHE A 8 -2.59 6.41 13.04
N LYS A 9 -2.48 5.27 13.73
CA LYS A 9 -1.78 5.15 15.01
C LYS A 9 -0.83 3.96 14.94
N VAL A 10 0.46 4.24 14.89
CA VAL A 10 1.53 3.24 14.77
C VAL A 10 2.57 3.47 15.86
N ALA A 11 3.42 2.47 16.12
CA ALA A 11 4.43 2.54 17.18
C ALA A 11 5.50 3.61 16.92
N ASP A 12 6.05 3.68 15.71
CA ASP A 12 7.10 4.62 15.34
C ASP A 12 7.10 4.89 13.83
N ILE A 13 6.73 6.13 13.44
CA ILE A 13 6.65 6.52 12.02
C ILE A 13 8.03 6.72 11.39
N SER A 14 9.09 6.89 12.17
CA SER A 14 10.45 7.09 11.65
C SER A 14 10.98 5.86 10.89
N GLN A 15 10.41 4.68 11.14
CA GLN A 15 10.76 3.42 10.48
C GLN A 15 10.18 3.26 9.08
N ALA A 16 9.37 4.21 8.59
CA ALA A 16 8.69 4.12 7.30
C ALA A 16 9.65 3.87 6.11
N ALA A 17 10.83 4.51 6.12
CA ALA A 17 11.83 4.35 5.07
C ALA A 17 12.42 2.92 5.05
N TYR A 18 12.65 2.33 6.23
CA TYR A 18 13.11 0.96 6.35
C TYR A 18 12.02 -0.02 5.91
N GLY A 19 10.80 0.13 6.43
CA GLY A 19 9.66 -0.71 6.04
C GLY A 19 9.37 -0.68 4.54
N ARG A 20 9.57 0.47 3.86
CA ARG A 20 9.43 0.55 2.40
C ARG A 20 10.45 -0.32 1.65
N LYS A 21 11.71 -0.37 2.12
CA LYS A 21 12.76 -1.21 1.52
C LYS A 21 12.41 -2.69 1.63
N GLU A 22 11.95 -3.11 2.80
CA GLU A 22 11.52 -4.49 3.05
C GLU A 22 10.31 -4.86 2.17
N ILE A 23 9.32 -3.96 2.03
CA ILE A 23 8.18 -4.19 1.14
C ILE A 23 8.64 -4.39 -0.31
N THR A 24 9.57 -3.57 -0.81
CA THR A 24 10.11 -3.73 -2.17
C THR A 24 10.81 -5.07 -2.35
N LEU A 25 11.59 -5.52 -1.36
CA LEU A 25 12.19 -6.85 -1.41
C LEU A 25 11.11 -7.95 -1.43
N ALA A 26 10.08 -7.82 -0.60
CA ALA A 26 8.97 -8.78 -0.55
C ALA A 26 8.17 -8.84 -1.86
N GLU A 27 8.05 -7.74 -2.61
CA GLU A 27 7.34 -7.74 -3.91
C GLU A 27 7.99 -8.70 -4.92
N HIS A 28 9.32 -8.88 -4.87
CA HIS A 28 10.02 -9.87 -5.69
C HIS A 28 9.66 -11.32 -5.33
N GLU A 29 9.31 -11.58 -4.07
CA GLU A 29 8.90 -12.89 -3.56
C GLU A 29 7.38 -13.12 -3.65
N MET A 30 6.61 -12.14 -4.14
CA MET A 30 5.15 -12.19 -4.24
C MET A 30 4.64 -12.04 -5.69
N PRO A 31 5.05 -12.93 -6.63
CA PRO A 31 4.75 -12.77 -8.06
C PRO A 31 3.25 -12.79 -8.36
N GLY A 32 2.45 -13.57 -7.60
CA GLY A 32 1.00 -13.63 -7.78
C GLY A 32 0.30 -12.30 -7.50
N LEU A 33 0.67 -11.61 -6.41
CA LEU A 33 0.11 -10.30 -6.09
C LEU A 33 0.54 -9.24 -7.12
N MET A 34 1.79 -9.29 -7.58
CA MET A 34 2.27 -8.36 -8.59
C MET A 34 1.58 -8.58 -9.95
N SER A 35 1.32 -9.83 -10.33
CA SER A 35 0.55 -10.16 -11.55
C SER A 35 -0.86 -9.59 -11.50
N ILE A 36 -1.58 -9.78 -10.38
CA ILE A 36 -2.94 -9.25 -10.22
C ILE A 36 -2.94 -7.72 -10.29
N ARG A 37 -1.96 -7.06 -9.65
CA ARG A 37 -1.82 -5.60 -9.73
C ARG A 37 -1.61 -5.14 -11.17
N ALA A 38 -0.77 -5.82 -11.95
CA ALA A 38 -0.51 -5.47 -13.35
C ALA A 38 -1.74 -5.68 -14.24
N GLU A 39 -2.45 -6.80 -14.08
CA GLU A 39 -3.64 -7.14 -14.88
C GLU A 39 -4.77 -6.12 -14.72
N TYR A 40 -5.02 -5.64 -13.49
CA TYR A 40 -6.16 -4.77 -13.19
C TYR A 40 -5.79 -3.29 -13.01
N ALA A 41 -4.54 -2.91 -13.29
CA ALA A 41 -4.05 -1.54 -13.12
C ALA A 41 -4.88 -0.52 -13.91
N GLU A 42 -5.22 -0.80 -15.16
CA GLU A 42 -6.00 0.13 -16.00
C GLU A 42 -7.51 0.08 -15.69
N ALA A 43 -8.04 -1.13 -15.42
CA ALA A 43 -9.45 -1.34 -15.18
C ALA A 43 -9.96 -0.71 -13.87
N GLN A 44 -9.06 -0.50 -12.89
CA GLN A 44 -9.39 0.07 -11.58
C GLN A 44 -10.69 -0.51 -10.97
N PRO A 45 -10.84 -1.85 -10.88
CA PRO A 45 -12.11 -2.49 -10.54
C PRO A 45 -12.61 -2.19 -9.11
N LEU A 46 -11.71 -1.69 -8.25
CA LEU A 46 -12.02 -1.30 -6.86
C LEU A 46 -12.26 0.21 -6.71
N ALA A 47 -12.39 0.97 -7.80
CA ALA A 47 -12.69 2.38 -7.74
C ALA A 47 -13.98 2.65 -6.96
N GLY A 48 -13.89 3.44 -5.88
CA GLY A 48 -15.02 3.77 -5.00
C GLY A 48 -15.32 2.73 -3.91
N ALA A 49 -14.66 1.56 -3.92
CA ALA A 49 -14.80 0.56 -2.88
C ALA A 49 -14.18 1.04 -1.55
N ARG A 50 -14.82 0.70 -0.42
CA ARG A 50 -14.28 0.92 0.94
C ARG A 50 -14.06 -0.45 1.58
N VAL A 51 -12.80 -0.83 1.73
CA VAL A 51 -12.39 -2.14 2.25
C VAL A 51 -11.71 -1.95 3.60
N THR A 52 -12.24 -2.60 4.64
CA THR A 52 -11.60 -2.69 5.96
C THR A 52 -10.92 -4.05 6.08
N GLY A 53 -9.64 -4.06 6.40
CA GLY A 53 -8.82 -5.25 6.60
C GLY A 53 -8.25 -5.34 8.00
#